data_AF-A0A645I0R7-F1
#
_entry.id   AF-A0A645I0R7-F1
#
_cell.length_a   1.000
_cell.length_b   1.000
_cell.length_c   1.000
_cell.angle_alpha   90.00
_cell.angle_beta   90.00
_cell.angle_gamma   90.00
#
_symmetry.space_group_name_H-M   'P 1'
#
loop_
_entity.id
_entity.type
_entity.pdbx_description
1 polymer ?
#
loop_
_entity_poly.entity_id
_entity_poly.type
_entity_poly.pdbx_seq_one_letter_code
_entity_poly.pdbx_strand_id
1 'polypeptide(L)'
;MVSFGDCAVTGNVPAIRNQLGLGSHESVLQRAYLDGSLTNPGVPREPGIVPSLLPHVLPVHETIHVDYYLPGCPPPADRIKAFLAQVLAGGEPRLEGTQLKFG
;
A
#
# COMPACT_ATOMS: atom_id res chain seq x y z
N MET A 1 -15.49 4.36 2.12
CA MET A 1 -14.07 3.92 2.19
C MET A 1 -13.55 3.66 0.79
N VAL A 2 -12.31 4.08 0.49
CA VAL A 2 -11.73 3.96 -0.85
C VAL A 2 -10.30 3.42 -0.75
N SER A 3 -10.00 2.34 -1.48
CA SER A 3 -8.62 1.90 -1.72
C SER A 3 -7.98 2.80 -2.77
N PHE A 4 -7.11 3.70 -2.32
CA PHE A 4 -6.57 4.78 -3.14
C PHE A 4 -5.13 4.50 -3.59
N GLY A 5 -4.96 4.17 -4.87
CA GLY A 5 -3.69 3.84 -5.50
C GLY A 5 -3.27 2.37 -5.32
N ASP A 6 -2.30 1.94 -6.13
CA ASP A 6 -1.98 0.51 -6.25
C ASP A 6 -1.39 -0.09 -4.96
N CYS A 7 -0.72 0.70 -4.12
CA CYS A 7 -0.30 0.23 -2.81
C CYS A 7 -1.51 -0.19 -1.94
N ALA A 8 -2.62 0.55 -2.00
CA ALA A 8 -3.82 0.22 -1.24
C ALA A 8 -4.65 -0.89 -1.92
N VAL A 9 -4.68 -0.90 -3.26
CA VAL A 9 -5.48 -1.83 -4.06
C VAL A 9 -4.84 -3.21 -4.14
N THR A 10 -3.53 -3.31 -4.35
CA THR A 10 -2.83 -4.60 -4.59
C THR A 10 -1.55 -4.78 -3.75
N GLY A 11 -1.20 -3.83 -2.88
CA GLY A 11 0.06 -3.83 -2.14
C GLY A 11 1.27 -3.35 -2.95
N ASN A 12 1.25 -3.55 -4.28
CA ASN A 12 2.24 -3.10 -5.27
C ASN A 12 3.72 -3.30 -4.84
N VAL A 13 4.57 -2.28 -5.02
CA VAL A 13 6.02 -2.36 -4.76
C VAL A 13 6.34 -2.82 -3.32
N PRO A 14 5.69 -2.31 -2.25
CA PRO A 14 5.87 -2.84 -0.91
C PRO A 14 5.62 -4.34 -0.77
N ALA A 15 4.64 -4.89 -1.50
CA ALA A 15 4.28 -6.30 -1.45
C ALA A 15 5.29 -7.23 -2.15
N ILE A 16 6.25 -6.69 -2.92
CA ILE A 16 7.32 -7.51 -3.54
C ILE A 16 8.07 -8.31 -2.47
N ARG A 17 8.26 -7.76 -1.26
CA ARG A 17 8.93 -8.50 -0.17
C ARG A 17 8.22 -9.80 0.20
N ASN A 18 6.91 -9.91 -0.03
CA ASN A 18 6.15 -11.12 0.29
C ASN A 18 6.67 -12.35 -0.48
N GLN A 19 7.33 -12.15 -1.62
CA GLN A 19 7.97 -13.22 -2.41
C GLN A 19 9.14 -13.88 -1.68
N LEU A 20 9.67 -13.26 -0.62
CA LEU A 20 10.73 -13.82 0.23
C LEU A 20 10.20 -14.86 1.24
N GLY A 21 8.90 -15.16 1.24
CA GLY A 21 8.27 -16.17 2.09
C GLY A 21 7.89 -15.67 3.49
N LEU A 22 7.60 -16.60 4.41
CA LEU A 22 7.08 -16.32 5.76
C LEU A 22 8.02 -15.44 6.61
N GLY A 23 9.33 -15.51 6.35
CA GLY A 23 10.34 -14.70 7.02
C GLY A 23 10.57 -13.32 6.40
N SER A 24 9.77 -12.88 5.42
CA SER A 24 10.07 -11.67 4.64
C SER A 24 10.28 -10.40 5.47
N HIS A 25 9.47 -10.20 6.52
CA HIS A 25 9.56 -9.07 7.42
C HIS A 25 10.89 -9.02 8.20
N GLU A 26 11.38 -10.15 8.71
CA GLU A 26 12.70 -10.22 9.35
C GLU A 26 13.82 -10.06 8.33
N SER A 27 13.71 -10.69 7.14
CA SER A 27 14.72 -10.58 6.08
C SER A 27 14.96 -9.13 5.64
N VAL A 28 13.89 -8.34 5.47
CA VAL A 28 14.05 -6.92 5.10
C VAL A 28 14.62 -6.07 6.25
N LEU A 29 14.30 -6.39 7.51
CA LEU A 29 14.86 -5.68 8.67
C LEU A 29 16.35 -6.02 8.87
N GLN A 30 16.73 -7.29 8.75
CA GLN A 30 18.11 -7.74 8.75
C GLN A 30 18.91 -6.98 7.68
N ARG A 31 18.39 -6.95 6.45
CA ARG A 31 19.07 -6.27 5.34
C ARG A 31 19.24 -4.76 5.57
N ALA A 32 18.21 -4.10 6.11
CA ALA A 32 18.19 -2.66 6.28
C ALA A 32 19.01 -2.15 7.48
N TYR A 33 19.06 -2.92 8.57
CA TYR A 33 19.60 -2.44 9.85
C TYR A 33 20.87 -3.14 10.32
N LEU A 34 21.15 -4.35 9.82
CA LEU A 34 22.27 -5.17 10.27
C LEU A 34 23.28 -5.38 9.13
N ASP A 35 22.82 -5.80 7.96
CA ASP A 35 23.71 -6.13 6.86
C ASP A 35 24.40 -4.89 6.27
N GLY A 36 25.70 -4.76 6.50
CA GLY A 36 26.50 -3.63 6.01
C GLY A 36 26.34 -2.35 6.83
N SER A 37 25.73 -2.43 8.02
CA SER A 37 25.68 -1.30 8.94
C SER A 37 27.07 -1.01 9.50
N LEU A 38 27.54 0.23 9.31
CA LEU A 38 28.82 0.71 9.82
C LEU A 38 28.69 1.34 11.21
N THR A 39 27.46 1.64 11.64
CA THR A 39 27.23 2.45 12.84
C THR A 39 25.93 2.02 13.51
N ASN A 40 26.00 1.70 14.81
CA ASN A 40 24.87 1.27 15.63
C ASN A 40 23.98 0.19 14.97
N PRO A 41 24.54 -1.00 14.65
CA PRO A 41 23.75 -2.09 14.06
C PRO A 41 22.69 -2.56 15.06
N GLY A 42 21.43 -2.53 14.64
CA GLY A 42 20.32 -2.96 15.49
C GLY A 42 18.96 -2.69 14.85
N VAL A 43 18.07 -3.68 14.88
CA VAL A 43 16.67 -3.49 14.48
C VAL A 43 15.95 -2.68 15.56
N PRO A 44 15.23 -1.59 15.22
CA PRO A 44 14.50 -0.81 16.22
C PRO A 44 13.33 -1.63 16.78
N ARG A 45 13.37 -1.91 18.08
CA ARG A 45 12.35 -2.69 18.81
C ARG A 45 11.78 -1.97 20.03
N GLU A 46 12.10 -0.69 20.21
CA GLU A 46 11.62 0.11 21.34
C GLU A 46 10.08 0.17 21.34
N PRO A 47 9.41 -0.38 22.38
CA PRO A 47 7.95 -0.43 22.43
C PRO A 47 7.32 0.95 22.37
N GLY A 48 6.28 1.10 21.56
CA GLY A 48 5.54 2.36 21.42
C GLY A 48 6.22 3.43 20.55
N ILE A 49 7.43 3.19 20.07
CA ILE A 49 8.13 4.11 19.16
C ILE A 49 7.96 3.67 17.70
N VAL A 50 8.36 2.43 17.39
CA VAL A 50 8.26 1.88 16.02
C VAL A 50 7.38 0.63 16.04
N PRO A 51 6.30 0.58 15.26
CA PRO A 51 5.45 -0.60 15.20
C PRO A 51 6.19 -1.77 14.54
N SER A 52 5.92 -2.99 15.04
CA SER A 52 6.40 -4.21 14.41
C SER A 52 5.79 -4.39 13.02
N LEU A 53 6.59 -4.87 12.06
CA LEU A 53 6.11 -5.20 10.73
C LEU A 53 5.18 -6.42 10.78
N LEU A 54 4.11 -6.38 10.00
CA LEU A 54 3.31 -7.57 9.71
C LEU A 54 4.12 -8.60 8.92
N PRO A 55 3.82 -9.91 9.07
CA PRO A 55 4.50 -10.97 8.33
C PRO A 55 4.46 -10.78 6.81
N HIS A 56 3.37 -10.21 6.30
CA HIS A 56 3.15 -9.89 4.89
C HIS A 56 2.54 -8.49 4.75
N VAL A 57 2.83 -7.83 3.64
CA VAL A 57 2.08 -6.64 3.21
C VAL A 57 0.73 -7.11 2.68
N LEU A 58 -0.34 -6.43 3.12
CA LEU A 58 -1.71 -6.71 2.72
C LEU A 58 -2.29 -5.47 2.01
N PRO A 59 -3.06 -5.63 0.92
CA PRO A 59 -3.90 -4.56 0.43
C PRO A 59 -5.00 -4.24 1.44
N VAL A 60 -5.52 -3.00 1.41
CA VAL A 60 -6.43 -2.49 2.45
C VAL A 60 -7.69 -3.34 2.59
N HIS A 61 -8.24 -3.80 1.46
CA HIS A 61 -9.49 -4.56 1.40
C HIS A 61 -9.41 -5.96 2.02
N GLU A 62 -8.20 -6.48 2.31
CA GLU A 62 -8.03 -7.72 3.08
C GLU A 62 -8.19 -7.50 4.59
N THR A 63 -8.12 -6.25 5.05
CA THR A 63 -8.19 -5.90 6.49
C THR A 63 -9.48 -5.22 6.89
N ILE A 64 -10.10 -4.47 5.98
CA ILE A 64 -11.32 -3.69 6.23
C ILE A 64 -12.21 -3.66 4.99
N HIS A 65 -13.51 -3.41 5.17
CA HIS A 65 -14.43 -3.22 4.05
C HIS A 65 -14.07 -1.96 3.23
N VAL A 66 -14.09 -2.09 1.91
CA VAL A 66 -13.78 -1.02 0.97
C VAL A 66 -14.92 -0.92 -0.06
N ASP A 67 -15.49 0.27 -0.19
CA ASP A 67 -16.60 0.54 -1.11
C ASP A 67 -16.12 0.75 -2.55
N TYR A 68 -14.96 1.39 -2.74
CA TYR A 68 -14.43 1.76 -4.06
C TYR A 68 -12.93 1.54 -4.19
N TYR A 69 -12.47 1.29 -5.42
CA TYR A 69 -11.07 1.10 -5.77
C TYR A 69 -10.65 2.14 -6.81
N LEU A 70 -9.59 2.88 -6.52
CA LEU A 70 -9.05 3.91 -7.41
C LEU A 70 -7.59 3.56 -7.78
N PRO A 71 -7.37 2.78 -8.86
CA PRO A 71 -6.06 2.28 -9.22
C PRO A 71 -5.13 3.34 -9.81
N GLY A 72 -3.83 3.07 -9.73
CA GLY A 72 -2.71 3.83 -10.28
C GLY A 72 -1.57 4.06 -9.27
N CYS A 73 -0.35 4.23 -9.77
CA CYS A 73 0.85 4.45 -8.96
C CYS A 73 1.65 5.71 -9.38
N PRO A 74 1.14 6.94 -9.11
CA PRO A 74 -0.13 7.23 -8.45
C PRO A 74 -1.32 7.29 -9.44
N PRO A 75 -2.58 7.28 -8.96
CA PRO A 75 -3.73 7.53 -9.82
C PRO A 75 -3.61 8.91 -10.50
N PRO A 76 -3.93 9.04 -11.80
CA PRO A 76 -3.85 10.34 -12.49
C PRO A 76 -4.73 11.40 -11.83
N ALA A 77 -4.25 12.66 -11.79
CA ALA A 77 -4.97 13.76 -11.14
C ALA A 77 -6.41 13.94 -11.68
N ASP A 78 -6.60 13.86 -12.99
CA ASP A 78 -7.93 13.97 -13.61
C ASP A 78 -8.88 12.84 -13.17
N ARG A 79 -8.35 11.64 -12.93
CA ARG A 79 -9.12 10.50 -12.43
C ARG A 79 -9.57 10.73 -11.00
N ILE A 80 -8.66 11.21 -10.16
CA ILE A 80 -8.95 11.56 -8.76
C ILE A 80 -10.04 12.62 -8.72
N LYS A 81 -9.90 13.69 -9.51
CA LYS A 81 -10.89 14.77 -9.62
C LYS A 81 -12.25 14.26 -10.08
N ALA A 82 -12.29 13.45 -11.13
CA ALA A 82 -13.52 12.90 -11.68
C ALA A 82 -14.24 11.98 -10.68
N PHE A 83 -13.49 11.15 -9.95
CA PHE A 83 -14.04 10.29 -8.90
C PHE A 83 -14.65 11.12 -7.76
N LEU A 84 -13.89 12.07 -7.20
CA LEU A 84 -14.36 12.90 -6.10
C LEU A 84 -15.56 13.77 -6.47
N ALA A 85 -15.59 14.30 -7.70
CA ALA A 85 -16.72 15.09 -8.19
C ALA A 85 -18.03 14.27 -8.21
N GLN A 86 -17.97 13.00 -8.62
CA GLN A 86 -19.13 12.10 -8.62
C GLN A 86 -19.62 11.77 -7.20
N VAL A 87 -18.68 11.47 -6.28
CA VAL A 87 -18.98 11.23 -4.86
C VAL A 87 -19.69 12.44 -4.25
N LEU A 88 -19.16 13.65 -4.47
CA LEU A 88 -19.73 14.89 -3.94
C LEU A 88 -21.09 15.24 -4.53
N ALA A 89 -21.38 14.81 -5.76
CA ALA A 89 -22.68 14.97 -6.39
C ALA A 89 -23.74 13.98 -5.86
N GLY A 90 -23.37 13.07 -4.94
CA GLY A 90 -24.26 12.04 -4.41
C GLY A 90 -24.55 10.90 -5.40
N GLY A 91 -23.83 10.84 -6.52
CA GLY A 91 -23.93 9.77 -7.50
C GLY A 91 -23.06 8.56 -7.11
N GLU A 92 -23.40 7.39 -7.66
CA GLU A 92 -22.53 6.22 -7.59
C GLU A 92 -21.30 6.44 -8.50
N PRO A 93 -20.07 6.50 -7.96
CA PRO A 93 -18.88 6.78 -8.75
C PRO A 93 -18.61 5.67 -9.76
N ARG A 94 -18.51 6.02 -11.04
CA ARG A 94 -18.13 5.11 -12.12
C ARG A 94 -16.84 5.59 -12.76
N LEU A 95 -15.88 4.67 -12.89
CA LEU A 95 -14.68 4.86 -13.68
C LEU A 95 -14.93 4.18 -15.04
N GLU A 96 -14.95 4.95 -16.12
CA GLU A 96 -15.23 4.44 -17.47
C GLU A 96 -14.12 4.82 -18.46
N GLY A 97 -13.97 4.03 -19.53
CA GLY A 97 -13.07 4.32 -20.65
C GLY A 97 -11.61 4.51 -20.22
N THR A 98 -11.01 5.66 -20.55
CA THR A 98 -9.61 5.98 -20.22
C THR A 98 -9.31 6.07 -18.72
N GLN A 99 -10.35 6.08 -17.88
CA GLN A 99 -10.23 6.05 -16.42
C GLN A 99 -10.00 4.63 -15.87
N LEU A 100 -10.21 3.58 -16.67
CA LEU A 100 -9.88 2.19 -16.35
C LEU A 100 -8.48 1.86 -16.88
N LYS A 101 -7.43 2.40 -16.25
CA LYS A 101 -6.07 1.89 -16.49
C LYS A 101 -5.52 1.28 -15.21
N PHE A 102 -5.03 0.06 -15.38
CA PHE A 102 -4.23 -0.70 -14.42
C PHE A 102 -2.79 -0.68 -14.95
N GLY A 103 -1.83 -0.28 -14.11
CA GLY A 103 -0.44 -0.03 -14.51
C GLY A 103 -0.06 1.44 -14.37
#